data_AF-A0A3B8YKU0-F1
#
_entry.id   AF-A0A3B8YKU0-F1
#
_cell.length_a   1.000
_cell.length_b   1.000
_cell.length_c   1.000
_cell.angle_alpha   90.00
_cell.angle_beta   90.00
_cell.angle_gamma   90.00
#
_symmetry.space_group_name_H-M   'P 1'
#
loop_
_entity.id
_entity.type
_entity.pdbx_description
1 polymer ?
#
loop_
_entity_poly.entity_id
_entity_poly.type
_entity_poly.pdbx_seq_one_letter_code
_entity_poly.pdbx_strand_id
1 'polypeptide(L)'
;MNIRTIAYLLFFCATFSLNARDNNLKTAESHQLAQGKKQLNTPGIQPEVFEMLDLSRKGLEKVKSSYEEGNFNAAAEALLEYYKNRTFIKHPDVELQSIKISEEEQKWADDAMSHHFFAHKGYQPSFFYGQDIDWEYWPVKDNELRWQLHRHKWWSPMGKAYRVSGDEKYAREWVFQYLDWIKKNPLMATNDKDMGNISEKEAREVENMKFAWRPLEVSHRLQDQTGQFIYFLSSPHFTPEFLTVFLTNYHKHAERILDNYSERGNHLLFEAQRVIYAGAFFPEFKNAPKWRESGINVLNNEIKVQVFDDGFQYELDPHYHLASINIFIRALQMADANGFRNEFPKSYTDTLEKMMMAVIDVSFPDYTMPC
;
A
#
# COMPACT_ATOMS: atom_id res chain seq x y z
N MET A 1 30.91 4.30 8.98
CA MET A 1 29.93 3.43 9.66
C MET A 1 30.55 2.05 9.80
N ASN A 2 30.69 1.53 11.02
CA ASN A 2 31.42 0.27 11.25
C ASN A 2 30.50 -0.93 10.91
N ILE A 3 31.03 -1.96 10.24
CA ILE A 3 30.28 -3.10 9.67
C ILE A 3 29.46 -3.87 10.74
N ARG A 4 29.85 -3.76 12.01
CA ARG A 4 29.11 -4.36 13.13
C ARG A 4 27.74 -3.72 13.35
N THR A 5 27.58 -2.40 13.18
CA THR A 5 26.28 -1.71 13.41
C THR A 5 25.22 -2.15 12.40
N ILE A 6 25.63 -2.46 11.15
CA ILE A 6 24.73 -2.88 10.07
C ILE A 6 24.23 -4.33 10.27
N ALA A 7 25.05 -5.20 10.86
CA ALA A 7 24.68 -6.60 11.12
C ALA A 7 23.68 -6.76 12.28
N TYR A 8 23.74 -5.89 13.30
CA TYR A 8 22.75 -5.89 14.40
C TYR A 8 21.38 -5.32 13.97
N LEU A 9 21.34 -4.42 12.99
CA LEU A 9 20.11 -3.79 12.47
C LEU A 9 19.19 -4.73 11.67
N LEU A 10 19.73 -5.80 11.07
CA LEU A 10 18.94 -6.71 10.22
C LEU A 10 18.15 -7.77 11.01
N PHE A 11 18.53 -8.08 12.25
CA PHE A 11 17.90 -9.17 13.02
C PHE A 11 16.69 -8.73 13.87
N PHE A 12 16.48 -7.42 14.07
CA PHE A 12 15.48 -6.90 15.02
C PHE A 12 14.12 -6.52 14.41
N CYS A 13 14.01 -6.39 13.08
CA CYS A 13 12.72 -6.07 12.43
C CYS A 13 11.80 -7.28 12.18
N ALA A 14 12.18 -8.48 12.64
CA ALA A 14 11.51 -9.72 12.24
C ALA A 14 11.17 -10.66 13.41
N THR A 15 10.55 -10.19 14.50
CA THR A 15 9.73 -11.05 15.37
C THR A 15 8.93 -10.24 16.39
N PHE A 16 7.63 -10.10 16.17
CA PHE A 16 6.62 -10.08 17.23
C PHE A 16 5.31 -10.63 16.65
N SER A 17 5.06 -11.92 16.88
CA SER A 17 3.74 -12.53 16.72
C SER A 17 3.64 -13.64 17.75
N LEU A 18 2.85 -13.39 18.79
CA LEU A 18 2.62 -14.30 19.91
C LEU A 18 1.79 -15.51 19.49
N ASN A 19 2.21 -16.66 19.98
CA ASN A 19 1.57 -17.97 19.82
C ASN A 19 0.19 -18.02 20.49
N ALA A 20 -0.81 -18.49 19.75
CA ALA A 20 -1.92 -19.25 20.31
C ALA A 20 -2.13 -20.48 19.41
N ARG A 21 -1.82 -21.67 19.95
CA ARG A 21 -2.13 -22.96 19.34
C ARG A 21 -3.56 -23.29 19.72
N ASP A 22 -4.41 -23.54 18.72
CA ASP A 22 -5.64 -24.30 18.95
C ASP A 22 -5.74 -25.42 17.90
N ASN A 23 -5.68 -26.65 18.40
CA ASN A 23 -5.87 -27.87 17.65
C ASN A 23 -7.37 -28.07 17.43
N ASN A 24 -7.85 -27.95 16.20
CA ASN A 24 -9.00 -28.73 15.70
C ASN A 24 -9.13 -28.62 14.18
N LEU A 25 -8.44 -29.51 13.47
CA LEU A 25 -8.63 -29.79 12.05
C LEU A 25 -10.02 -30.44 11.85
N LYS A 26 -10.97 -29.67 11.33
CA LYS A 26 -12.07 -30.22 10.53
C LYS A 26 -12.01 -29.58 9.16
N THR A 27 -11.76 -30.45 8.18
CA THR A 27 -11.77 -30.20 6.74
C THR A 27 -13.02 -29.41 6.33
N ALA A 28 -12.83 -28.15 5.92
CA ALA A 28 -13.86 -27.39 5.26
C ALA A 28 -13.98 -27.93 3.83
N GLU A 29 -15.14 -28.49 3.52
CA GLU A 29 -15.52 -28.90 2.16
C GLU A 29 -15.43 -27.70 1.21
N SER A 30 -14.79 -27.93 0.07
CA SER A 30 -14.66 -26.99 -1.02
C SER A 30 -16.04 -26.64 -1.57
N HIS A 31 -16.62 -25.52 -1.13
CA HIS A 31 -17.67 -24.85 -1.88
C HIS A 31 -17.04 -24.20 -3.13
N GLN A 32 -16.80 -25.02 -4.15
CA GLN A 32 -16.70 -24.56 -5.54
C GLN A 32 -18.07 -24.01 -5.94
N LEU A 33 -18.34 -22.77 -5.57
CA LEU A 33 -19.40 -21.99 -6.20
C LEU A 33 -18.92 -21.64 -7.61
N ALA A 34 -19.77 -21.96 -8.58
CA ALA A 34 -19.53 -21.89 -10.00
C ALA A 34 -18.94 -20.53 -10.42
N GLN A 35 -17.62 -20.49 -10.61
CA GLN A 35 -16.95 -19.45 -11.37
C GLN A 35 -17.31 -19.64 -12.86
N GLY A 36 -18.55 -19.29 -13.22
CA GLY A 36 -18.84 -18.94 -14.59
C GLY A 36 -17.83 -17.88 -15.02
N LYS A 37 -17.24 -18.05 -16.20
CA LYS A 37 -16.25 -17.15 -16.81
C LYS A 37 -16.77 -15.70 -16.89
N LYS A 38 -16.81 -14.96 -15.77
CA LYS A 38 -17.03 -13.52 -15.79
C LYS A 38 -15.87 -12.92 -16.56
N GLN A 39 -16.14 -12.42 -17.76
CA GLN A 39 -15.11 -11.75 -18.54
C GLN A 39 -14.61 -10.57 -17.72
N LEU A 40 -13.28 -10.44 -17.56
CA LEU A 40 -12.70 -9.23 -16.97
C LEU A 40 -13.09 -8.08 -17.88
N ASN A 41 -13.91 -7.17 -17.38
CA ASN A 41 -14.30 -5.97 -18.10
C ASN A 41 -13.24 -4.89 -17.86
N THR A 42 -12.03 -5.14 -18.38
CA THR A 42 -10.93 -4.19 -18.29
C THR A 42 -11.25 -3.00 -19.19
N PRO A 43 -11.22 -1.76 -18.67
CA PRO A 43 -11.32 -0.57 -19.50
C PRO A 43 -10.26 -0.58 -20.61
N GLY A 44 -10.46 0.17 -21.69
CA GLY A 44 -9.39 0.40 -22.66
C GLY A 44 -8.19 1.13 -22.03
N ILE A 45 -7.10 1.26 -22.79
CA ILE A 45 -5.92 2.04 -22.37
C ILE A 45 -6.33 3.43 -21.88
N GLN A 46 -5.84 3.82 -20.70
CA GLN A 46 -6.03 5.15 -20.11
C GLN A 46 -4.90 6.08 -20.59
N PRO A 47 -5.08 6.92 -21.63
CA PRO A 47 -3.98 7.66 -22.25
C PRO A 47 -3.36 8.71 -21.32
N GLU A 48 -4.11 9.18 -20.33
CA GLU A 48 -3.65 10.17 -19.34
C GLU A 48 -2.45 9.68 -18.51
N VAL A 49 -2.26 8.35 -18.39
CA VAL A 49 -1.12 7.79 -17.66
C VAL A 49 0.21 8.26 -18.25
N PHE A 50 0.29 8.41 -19.58
CA PHE A 50 1.53 8.82 -20.26
C PHE A 50 1.87 10.28 -19.99
N GLU A 51 0.87 11.11 -19.65
CA GLU A 51 1.08 12.50 -19.24
C GLU A 51 1.62 12.59 -17.81
N MET A 52 1.28 11.62 -16.95
CA MET A 52 1.74 11.54 -15.55
C MET A 52 3.18 11.03 -15.44
N LEU A 53 3.67 10.28 -16.44
CA LEU A 53 5.00 9.66 -16.45
C LEU A 53 6.06 10.57 -17.08
N ASP A 54 7.26 10.55 -16.51
CA ASP A 54 8.46 11.11 -17.13
C ASP A 54 9.01 10.15 -18.18
N LEU A 55 8.46 10.26 -19.40
CA LEU A 55 8.86 9.43 -20.55
C LEU A 55 10.30 9.69 -21.04
N SER A 56 11.01 10.67 -20.47
CA SER A 56 12.43 10.89 -20.78
C SER A 56 13.37 9.96 -19.99
N ARG A 57 12.84 9.23 -19.01
CA ARG A 57 13.63 8.28 -18.21
C ARG A 57 14.19 7.14 -19.04
N LYS A 58 15.42 6.75 -18.69
CA LYS A 58 16.10 5.60 -19.27
C LYS A 58 15.25 4.33 -19.13
N GLY A 59 15.07 3.62 -20.23
CA GLY A 59 14.24 2.42 -20.33
C GLY A 59 12.82 2.67 -20.86
N LEU A 60 12.35 3.92 -20.88
CA LEU A 60 11.03 4.29 -21.42
C LEU A 60 11.08 4.79 -22.86
N GLU A 61 12.19 4.63 -23.57
CA GLU A 61 12.38 5.19 -24.92
C GLU A 61 11.33 4.66 -25.91
N LYS A 62 11.00 3.36 -25.83
CA LYS A 62 9.95 2.75 -26.66
C LYS A 62 8.56 3.26 -26.28
N VAL A 63 8.30 3.47 -24.99
CA VAL A 63 7.03 4.03 -24.51
C VAL A 63 6.84 5.44 -25.08
N LYS A 64 7.90 6.26 -25.00
CA LYS A 64 7.93 7.61 -25.52
C LYS A 64 7.66 7.66 -27.03
N SER A 65 8.39 6.88 -27.83
CA SER A 65 8.22 6.84 -29.29
C SER A 65 6.79 6.45 -29.68
N SER A 66 6.26 5.36 -29.11
CA SER A 66 4.90 4.89 -29.42
C SER A 66 3.83 5.90 -28.99
N TYR A 67 4.01 6.58 -27.86
CA TYR A 67 3.09 7.63 -27.40
C TYR A 67 3.11 8.86 -28.32
N GLU A 68 4.30 9.33 -28.74
CA GLU A 68 4.45 10.46 -29.66
C GLU A 68 3.88 10.16 -31.06
N GLU A 69 3.87 8.90 -31.48
CA GLU A 69 3.21 8.42 -32.70
C GLU A 69 1.68 8.24 -32.56
N GLY A 70 1.12 8.44 -31.36
CA GLY A 70 -0.31 8.26 -31.08
C GLY A 70 -0.74 6.80 -30.93
N ASN A 71 0.19 5.84 -30.85
CA ASN A 71 -0.10 4.42 -30.69
C ASN A 71 -0.12 4.02 -29.21
N PHE A 72 -1.24 4.32 -28.54
CA PHE A 72 -1.39 4.07 -27.10
C PHE A 72 -1.31 2.59 -26.70
N ASN A 73 -1.75 1.67 -27.56
CA ASN A 73 -1.65 0.23 -27.30
C ASN A 73 -0.18 -0.20 -27.26
N ALA A 74 0.61 0.16 -28.28
CA ALA A 74 2.04 -0.14 -28.31
C ALA A 74 2.81 0.54 -27.17
N ALA A 75 2.42 1.76 -26.79
CA ALA A 75 3.01 2.45 -25.65
C ALA A 75 2.74 1.71 -24.33
N ALA A 76 1.52 1.23 -24.11
CA ALA A 76 1.15 0.49 -22.90
C ALA A 76 1.82 -0.89 -22.84
N GLU A 77 1.92 -1.61 -23.97
CA GLU A 77 2.67 -2.87 -24.07
C GLU A 77 4.14 -2.67 -23.72
N ALA A 78 4.78 -1.65 -24.30
CA ALA A 78 6.16 -1.29 -24.00
C ALA A 78 6.34 -0.90 -22.53
N LEU A 79 5.36 -0.23 -21.92
CA LEU A 79 5.39 0.16 -20.52
C LEU A 79 5.29 -1.06 -19.59
N LEU A 80 4.40 -2.01 -19.89
CA LEU A 80 4.32 -3.26 -19.15
C LEU A 80 5.62 -4.05 -19.25
N GLU A 81 6.20 -4.13 -20.44
CA GLU A 81 7.48 -4.79 -20.66
C GLU A 81 8.62 -4.10 -19.90
N TYR A 82 8.63 -2.76 -19.85
CA TYR A 82 9.57 -2.01 -19.00
C TYR A 82 9.44 -2.43 -17.53
N TYR A 83 8.22 -2.45 -16.98
CA TYR A 83 8.04 -2.82 -15.57
C TYR A 83 8.41 -4.27 -15.28
N LYS A 84 8.09 -5.21 -16.19
CA LYS A 84 8.48 -6.62 -16.05
C LYS A 84 10.00 -6.81 -16.00
N ASN A 85 10.75 -5.97 -16.70
CA ASN A 85 12.22 -6.01 -16.74
C ASN A 85 12.90 -5.02 -15.77
N ARG A 86 12.13 -4.25 -14.99
CA ARG A 86 12.66 -3.25 -14.07
C ARG A 86 13.30 -3.93 -12.85
N THR A 87 14.62 -3.83 -12.72
CA THR A 87 15.39 -4.49 -11.65
C THR A 87 16.05 -3.54 -10.65
N PHE A 88 16.08 -2.24 -10.93
CA PHE A 88 16.77 -1.25 -10.09
C PHE A 88 15.97 -0.81 -8.87
N ILE A 89 14.67 -1.14 -8.80
CA ILE A 89 13.80 -0.84 -7.66
C ILE A 89 13.79 -2.02 -6.70
N LYS A 90 14.05 -1.75 -5.43
CA LYS A 90 14.01 -2.71 -4.33
C LYS A 90 12.86 -2.36 -3.38
N HIS A 91 12.18 -3.39 -2.88
CA HIS A 91 11.11 -3.23 -1.92
C HIS A 91 11.50 -3.88 -0.59
N PRO A 92 11.71 -3.12 0.49
CA PRO A 92 12.21 -3.67 1.76
C PRO A 92 11.21 -4.62 2.41
N ASP A 93 9.91 -4.45 2.18
CA ASP A 93 8.88 -5.32 2.76
C ASP A 93 8.50 -6.54 1.90
N VAL A 94 9.10 -6.73 0.71
CA VAL A 94 8.72 -7.82 -0.21
C VAL A 94 9.95 -8.56 -0.74
N GLU A 95 10.06 -9.83 -0.38
CA GLU A 95 11.09 -10.73 -0.88
C GLU A 95 10.48 -11.79 -1.81
N LEU A 96 10.54 -11.54 -3.12
CA LEU A 96 9.89 -12.40 -4.12
C LEU A 96 10.40 -13.85 -4.15
N GLN A 97 11.66 -14.08 -3.75
CA GLN A 97 12.31 -15.39 -3.85
C GLN A 97 11.92 -16.35 -2.72
N SER A 98 11.36 -15.84 -1.63
CA SER A 98 11.13 -16.57 -0.37
C SER A 98 9.73 -16.31 0.18
N ILE A 99 8.75 -16.08 -0.70
CA ILE A 99 7.38 -15.74 -0.29
C ILE A 99 6.81 -16.85 0.60
N LYS A 100 6.37 -16.45 1.78
CA LYS A 100 5.60 -17.27 2.71
C LYS A 100 4.21 -16.70 2.86
N ILE A 101 3.24 -17.59 3.01
CA ILE A 101 1.87 -17.26 3.36
C ILE A 101 1.50 -18.01 4.64
N SER A 102 0.92 -17.31 5.61
CA SER A 102 0.41 -17.95 6.83
C SER A 102 -0.94 -18.63 6.57
N GLU A 103 -1.39 -19.51 7.47
CA GLU A 103 -2.74 -20.11 7.38
C GLU A 103 -3.85 -19.05 7.43
N GLU A 104 -3.66 -17.99 8.22
CA GLU A 104 -4.60 -16.87 8.32
C GLU A 104 -4.66 -16.07 7.00
N GLU A 105 -3.52 -15.78 6.40
CA GLU A 105 -3.45 -15.10 5.11
C GLU A 105 -4.04 -15.96 3.98
N GLN A 106 -3.74 -17.26 3.97
CA GLN A 106 -4.31 -18.21 3.01
C GLN A 106 -5.83 -18.23 3.13
N LYS A 107 -6.37 -18.25 4.36
CA LYS A 107 -7.80 -18.15 4.60
C LYS A 107 -8.39 -16.85 4.05
N TRP A 108 -7.76 -15.70 4.27
CA TRP A 108 -8.26 -14.43 3.72
C TRP A 108 -8.23 -14.41 2.19
N ALA A 109 -7.20 -14.99 1.57
CA ALA A 109 -7.12 -15.12 0.12
C ALA A 109 -8.23 -16.00 -0.45
N ASP A 110 -8.51 -17.13 0.20
CA ASP A 110 -9.54 -18.08 -0.23
C ASP A 110 -10.96 -17.57 0.01
N ASP A 111 -11.22 -16.94 1.16
CA ASP A 111 -12.51 -16.32 1.49
C ASP A 111 -12.86 -15.22 0.45
N ALA A 112 -11.84 -14.44 0.03
CA ALA A 112 -11.99 -13.37 -0.96
C ALA A 112 -12.45 -13.88 -2.33
N MET A 113 -12.19 -15.15 -2.68
CA MET A 113 -12.68 -15.77 -3.92
C MET A 113 -14.21 -15.90 -3.97
N SER A 114 -14.86 -15.80 -2.81
CA SER A 114 -16.31 -15.81 -2.64
C SER A 114 -16.86 -14.48 -2.12
N HIS A 115 -16.06 -13.41 -2.20
CA HIS A 115 -16.34 -12.06 -1.70
C HIS A 115 -16.67 -11.99 -0.21
N HIS A 116 -16.07 -12.88 0.59
CA HIS A 116 -16.00 -12.73 2.03
C HIS A 116 -14.72 -11.98 2.38
N PHE A 117 -14.84 -10.74 2.81
CA PHE A 117 -13.69 -9.84 2.93
C PHE A 117 -13.28 -9.60 4.37
N PHE A 118 -12.01 -9.88 4.67
CA PHE A 118 -11.43 -9.56 5.96
C PHE A 118 -11.20 -8.05 6.09
N ALA A 119 -12.13 -7.36 6.74
CA ALA A 119 -11.99 -5.94 7.08
C ALA A 119 -11.37 -5.75 8.47
N HIS A 120 -11.89 -6.41 9.51
CA HIS A 120 -11.60 -6.09 10.91
C HIS A 120 -11.62 -7.34 11.81
N LYS A 121 -10.66 -7.46 12.73
CA LYS A 121 -10.51 -8.63 13.63
C LYS A 121 -11.69 -8.83 14.59
N GLY A 122 -12.29 -7.73 15.05
CA GLY A 122 -13.47 -7.75 15.92
C GLY A 122 -14.79 -8.19 15.24
N TYR A 123 -14.79 -8.33 13.91
CA TYR A 123 -15.97 -8.75 13.14
C TYR A 123 -15.65 -10.04 12.38
N GLN A 124 -15.73 -11.16 13.11
CA GLN A 124 -15.49 -12.51 12.58
C GLN A 124 -16.69 -13.43 12.84
N PRO A 125 -17.07 -14.31 11.89
CA PRO A 125 -16.48 -14.49 10.56
C PRO A 125 -16.69 -13.26 9.64
N SER A 126 -15.81 -13.09 8.65
CA SER A 126 -15.89 -11.99 7.67
C SER A 126 -17.23 -11.97 6.93
N PHE A 127 -17.76 -10.77 6.65
CA PHE A 127 -19.04 -10.61 5.96
C PHE A 127 -18.95 -10.92 4.46
N PHE A 128 -20.05 -11.39 3.89
CA PHE A 128 -20.25 -11.52 2.44
C PHE A 128 -20.71 -10.19 1.83
N TYR A 129 -19.98 -9.70 0.83
CA TYR A 129 -20.26 -8.39 0.20
C TYR A 129 -21.07 -8.51 -1.10
N GLY A 130 -21.67 -9.67 -1.39
CA GLY A 130 -22.50 -9.88 -2.58
C GLY A 130 -21.70 -10.37 -3.79
N GLN A 131 -22.38 -11.03 -4.74
CA GLN A 131 -21.78 -11.50 -6.00
C GLN A 131 -21.45 -10.35 -6.96
N ASP A 132 -22.22 -9.28 -6.88
CA ASP A 132 -21.86 -7.95 -7.34
C ASP A 132 -21.46 -7.16 -6.09
N ILE A 133 -20.18 -6.83 -5.95
CA ILE A 133 -19.62 -6.38 -4.67
C ILE A 133 -20.25 -5.06 -4.26
N ASP A 134 -20.91 -5.03 -3.11
CA ASP A 134 -21.42 -3.82 -2.48
C ASP A 134 -20.36 -3.26 -1.51
N TRP A 135 -19.50 -2.38 -2.01
CA TRP A 135 -18.46 -1.70 -1.20
C TRP A 135 -19.03 -0.77 -0.13
N GLU A 136 -20.34 -0.53 -0.14
CA GLU A 136 -21.05 0.29 0.83
C GLU A 136 -21.84 -0.55 1.85
N TYR A 137 -21.76 -1.87 1.74
CA TYR A 137 -22.46 -2.78 2.64
C TYR A 137 -22.02 -2.52 4.08
N TRP A 138 -23.00 -2.17 4.92
CA TRP A 138 -22.76 -1.69 6.27
C TRP A 138 -23.65 -2.41 7.30
N PRO A 139 -23.34 -3.71 7.59
CA PRO A 139 -24.18 -4.57 8.40
C PRO A 139 -24.25 -4.15 9.87
N VAL A 140 -23.15 -3.58 10.37
CA VAL A 140 -23.04 -2.99 11.70
C VAL A 140 -22.66 -1.53 11.49
N LYS A 141 -23.43 -0.59 12.06
CA LYS A 141 -23.23 0.86 11.93
C LYS A 141 -22.00 1.38 12.71
N ASP A 142 -20.88 0.69 12.54
CA ASP A 142 -19.56 1.10 13.00
C ASP A 142 -18.77 1.64 11.79
N ASN A 143 -18.30 2.87 11.90
CA ASN A 143 -17.50 3.49 10.83
C ASN A 143 -16.16 2.75 10.65
N GLU A 144 -15.57 2.18 11.69
CA GLU A 144 -14.27 1.50 11.59
C GLU A 144 -14.35 0.24 10.73
N LEU A 145 -15.46 -0.50 10.80
CA LEU A 145 -15.72 -1.60 9.86
C LEU A 145 -15.71 -1.12 8.40
N ARG A 146 -16.40 -0.02 8.10
CA ARG A 146 -16.51 0.52 6.72
C ARG A 146 -15.21 1.15 6.25
N TRP A 147 -14.48 1.86 7.11
CA TRP A 147 -13.14 2.37 6.80
C TRP A 147 -12.17 1.22 6.53
N GLN A 148 -12.09 0.21 7.40
CA GLN A 148 -11.12 -0.87 7.24
C GLN A 148 -11.40 -1.79 6.04
N LEU A 149 -12.64 -1.87 5.56
CA LEU A 149 -12.94 -2.54 4.28
C LEU A 149 -12.09 -1.98 3.13
N HIS A 150 -11.95 -0.66 3.08
CA HIS A 150 -11.18 0.04 2.04
C HIS A 150 -9.65 0.00 2.27
N ARG A 151 -9.16 -0.79 3.23
CA ARG A 151 -7.73 -1.15 3.34
C ARG A 151 -7.36 -2.37 2.50
N HIS A 152 -8.36 -3.10 1.99
CA HIS A 152 -8.18 -4.26 1.10
C HIS A 152 -7.20 -5.31 1.63
N LYS A 153 -7.28 -5.62 2.93
CA LYS A 153 -6.29 -6.44 3.64
C LYS A 153 -6.09 -7.85 3.08
N TRP A 154 -6.99 -8.32 2.21
CA TRP A 154 -6.91 -9.62 1.56
C TRP A 154 -6.19 -9.60 0.20
N TRP A 155 -5.95 -8.43 -0.43
CA TRP A 155 -5.30 -8.37 -1.75
C TRP A 155 -3.83 -8.79 -1.73
N SER A 156 -3.04 -8.33 -0.75
CA SER A 156 -1.67 -8.82 -0.56
C SER A 156 -1.63 -10.34 -0.24
N PRO A 157 -2.48 -10.88 0.65
CA PRO A 157 -2.65 -12.33 0.81
C PRO A 157 -2.99 -13.08 -0.48
N MET A 158 -3.88 -12.57 -1.33
CA MET A 158 -4.13 -13.15 -2.67
C MET A 158 -2.87 -13.16 -3.53
N GLY A 159 -2.05 -12.09 -3.47
CA GLY A 159 -0.77 -12.02 -4.17
C GLY A 159 0.24 -13.05 -3.68
N LYS A 160 0.31 -13.27 -2.36
CA LYS A 160 1.12 -14.34 -1.78
C LYS A 160 0.61 -15.72 -2.18
N ALA A 161 -0.70 -15.95 -2.13
CA ALA A 161 -1.33 -17.22 -2.51
C ALA A 161 -1.07 -17.54 -3.98
N TYR A 162 -1.19 -16.53 -4.86
CA TYR A 162 -0.81 -16.61 -6.27
C TYR A 162 0.64 -17.05 -6.43
N ARG A 163 1.57 -16.37 -5.74
CA ARG A 163 3.01 -16.64 -5.87
C ARG A 163 3.42 -18.02 -5.35
N VAL A 164 2.80 -18.48 -4.27
CA VAL A 164 3.10 -19.79 -3.67
C VAL A 164 2.50 -20.94 -4.47
N SER A 165 1.27 -20.77 -4.98
CA SER A 165 0.54 -21.85 -5.68
C SER A 165 0.74 -21.87 -7.20
N GLY A 166 1.02 -20.72 -7.82
CA GLY A 166 0.97 -20.53 -9.26
C GLY A 166 -0.46 -20.48 -9.84
N ASP A 167 -1.50 -20.47 -9.00
CA ASP A 167 -2.90 -20.52 -9.45
C ASP A 167 -3.40 -19.12 -9.87
N GLU A 168 -3.61 -18.95 -11.17
CA GLU A 168 -4.07 -17.69 -11.78
C GLU A 168 -5.45 -17.24 -11.30
N LYS A 169 -6.24 -18.09 -10.61
CA LYS A 169 -7.53 -17.66 -10.05
C LYS A 169 -7.38 -16.45 -9.11
N TYR A 170 -6.31 -16.39 -8.31
CA TYR A 170 -6.09 -15.30 -7.38
C TYR A 170 -5.75 -14.00 -8.11
N ALA A 171 -4.88 -14.07 -9.13
CA ALA A 171 -4.55 -12.90 -9.94
C ALA A 171 -5.75 -12.39 -10.72
N ARG A 172 -6.52 -13.29 -11.35
CA ARG A 172 -7.74 -12.96 -12.08
C ARG A 172 -8.77 -12.28 -11.18
N GLU A 173 -9.01 -12.83 -9.99
CA GLU A 173 -9.98 -12.29 -9.04
C GLU A 173 -9.53 -10.96 -8.44
N TRP A 174 -8.23 -10.81 -8.15
CA TRP A 174 -7.68 -9.52 -7.72
C TRP A 174 -7.87 -8.42 -8.78
N VAL A 175 -7.58 -8.71 -10.06
CA VAL A 175 -7.82 -7.76 -11.17
C VAL A 175 -9.30 -7.38 -11.24
N PHE A 176 -10.21 -8.36 -11.11
CA PHE A 176 -11.65 -8.09 -11.07
C PHE A 176 -12.03 -7.16 -9.92
N GLN A 177 -11.62 -7.48 -8.69
CA GLN A 177 -11.96 -6.69 -7.50
C GLN A 177 -11.33 -5.29 -7.52
N TYR A 178 -10.11 -5.16 -8.03
CA TYR A 178 -9.43 -3.88 -8.15
C TYR A 178 -10.16 -2.94 -9.12
N LEU A 179 -10.53 -3.44 -10.30
CA LEU A 179 -11.31 -2.70 -11.29
C LEU A 179 -12.71 -2.35 -10.76
N ASP A 180 -13.37 -3.29 -10.08
CA ASP A 180 -14.69 -3.07 -9.48
C ASP A 180 -14.65 -2.00 -8.39
N TRP A 181 -13.63 -2.02 -7.52
CA TRP A 181 -13.44 -1.00 -6.49
C TRP A 181 -13.26 0.38 -7.11
N ILE A 182 -12.41 0.54 -8.12
CA ILE A 182 -12.21 1.83 -8.80
C ILE A 182 -13.53 2.36 -9.37
N LYS A 183 -14.29 1.48 -10.04
CA LYS A 183 -15.56 1.85 -10.68
C LYS A 183 -16.62 2.31 -9.67
N LYS A 184 -16.72 1.65 -8.52
CA LYS A 184 -17.76 1.90 -7.52
C LYS A 184 -17.36 2.90 -6.43
N ASN A 185 -16.10 3.30 -6.39
CA ASN A 185 -15.58 4.25 -5.40
C ASN A 185 -14.86 5.41 -6.10
N PRO A 186 -15.54 6.19 -6.97
CA PRO A 186 -14.90 7.30 -7.67
C PRO A 186 -14.44 8.38 -6.68
N LEU A 187 -13.29 9.00 -6.99
CA LEU A 187 -12.87 10.24 -6.33
C LEU A 187 -13.43 11.42 -7.13
N MET A 188 -14.42 12.11 -6.58
CA MET A 188 -15.03 13.27 -7.22
C MET A 188 -14.39 14.57 -6.73
N ALA A 189 -14.29 15.57 -7.61
CA ALA A 189 -13.94 16.92 -7.20
C ALA A 189 -15.16 17.55 -6.52
N THR A 190 -15.15 17.65 -5.19
CA THR A 190 -16.22 18.30 -4.45
C THR A 190 -15.89 19.79 -4.32
N ASN A 191 -16.52 20.63 -5.13
CA ASN A 191 -16.56 22.07 -4.87
C ASN A 191 -17.77 22.37 -3.99
N ASP A 192 -17.56 23.04 -2.85
CA ASP A 192 -18.63 23.37 -1.89
C ASP A 192 -19.82 24.13 -2.53
N LYS A 193 -19.57 24.83 -3.64
CA LYS A 193 -20.59 25.63 -4.36
C LYS A 193 -21.61 24.79 -5.14
N ASP A 194 -21.30 23.53 -5.44
CA ASP A 194 -22.13 22.69 -6.32
C ASP A 194 -22.95 21.63 -5.55
N MET A 195 -22.72 21.49 -4.25
CA MET A 195 -23.38 20.50 -3.37
C MET A 195 -24.91 20.67 -3.26
N GLY A 196 -25.46 21.83 -3.61
CA GLY A 196 -26.90 22.09 -3.59
C GLY A 196 -27.70 21.46 -4.75
N ASN A 197 -27.03 21.02 -5.83
CA ASN A 197 -27.68 20.58 -7.08
C ASN A 197 -27.20 19.20 -7.57
N ILE A 198 -26.70 18.34 -6.69
CA ILE A 198 -26.25 16.99 -7.05
C ILE A 198 -27.40 15.98 -7.01
N SER A 199 -27.35 14.96 -7.87
CA SER A 199 -28.28 13.83 -7.85
C SER A 199 -28.12 12.99 -6.58
N GLU A 200 -29.14 12.19 -6.23
CA GLU A 200 -29.07 11.25 -5.10
C GLU A 200 -27.88 10.28 -5.22
N LYS A 201 -27.57 9.86 -6.45
CA LYS A 201 -26.42 9.01 -6.76
C LYS A 201 -25.10 9.72 -6.42
N GLU A 202 -24.93 10.96 -6.89
CA GLU A 202 -23.73 11.74 -6.61
C GLU A 202 -23.60 12.04 -5.11
N ALA A 203 -24.70 12.34 -4.42
CA ALA A 203 -24.71 12.53 -2.98
C ALA A 203 -24.20 11.29 -2.23
N ARG A 204 -24.64 10.10 -2.65
CA ARG A 204 -24.17 8.81 -2.13
C ARG A 204 -22.69 8.57 -2.42
N GLU A 205 -22.21 8.92 -3.62
CA GLU A 205 -20.79 8.84 -3.99
C GLU A 205 -19.93 9.80 -3.14
N VAL A 206 -20.38 11.04 -2.91
CA VAL A 206 -19.71 12.00 -2.01
C VAL A 206 -19.65 11.46 -0.57
N GLU A 207 -20.74 10.85 -0.09
CA GLU A 207 -20.75 10.25 1.24
C GLU A 207 -19.73 9.11 1.32
N ASN A 208 -19.70 8.23 0.30
CA ASN A 208 -18.80 7.10 0.26
C ASN A 208 -17.33 7.53 0.17
N MET A 209 -17.00 8.69 -0.40
CA MET A 209 -15.64 9.24 -0.39
C MET A 209 -15.08 9.44 1.02
N LYS A 210 -15.93 9.73 2.03
CA LYS A 210 -15.50 9.87 3.44
C LYS A 210 -15.02 8.53 4.03
N PHE A 211 -15.37 7.42 3.40
CA PHE A 211 -14.92 6.08 3.78
C PHE A 211 -13.81 5.57 2.86
N ALA A 212 -14.05 5.56 1.55
CA ALA A 212 -13.12 5.00 0.57
C ALA A 212 -11.87 5.87 0.35
N TRP A 213 -11.98 7.18 0.51
CA TRP A 213 -10.93 8.17 0.21
C TRP A 213 -10.48 8.97 1.44
N ARG A 214 -10.68 8.44 2.66
CA ARG A 214 -10.08 8.97 3.87
C ARG A 214 -8.54 8.82 3.79
N PRO A 215 -7.74 9.85 4.11
CA PRO A 215 -6.28 9.83 3.96
C PRO A 215 -5.59 8.62 4.60
N LEU A 216 -6.07 8.17 5.76
CA LEU A 216 -5.49 7.00 6.43
C LEU A 216 -5.60 5.71 5.57
N GLU A 217 -6.78 5.40 5.04
CA GLU A 217 -6.98 4.22 4.17
C GLU A 217 -6.28 4.40 2.82
N VAL A 218 -6.34 5.60 2.24
CA VAL A 218 -5.65 5.92 0.97
C VAL A 218 -4.15 5.69 1.12
N SER A 219 -3.55 6.17 2.22
CA SER A 219 -2.12 5.96 2.48
C SER A 219 -1.82 4.47 2.65
N HIS A 220 -2.64 3.72 3.39
CA HIS A 220 -2.47 2.27 3.54
C HIS A 220 -2.43 1.58 2.18
N ARG A 221 -3.36 1.93 1.28
CA ARG A 221 -3.37 1.39 -0.09
C ARG A 221 -2.15 1.80 -0.90
N LEU A 222 -1.61 3.02 -0.75
CA LEU A 222 -0.36 3.41 -1.43
C LEU A 222 0.80 2.48 -1.10
N GLN A 223 0.93 2.07 0.16
CA GLN A 223 1.97 1.13 0.56
C GLN A 223 1.64 -0.31 0.14
N ASP A 224 0.41 -0.77 0.35
CA ASP A 224 0.08 -2.17 0.10
C ASP A 224 0.08 -2.49 -1.41
N GLN A 225 -0.34 -1.55 -2.25
CA GLN A 225 -0.39 -1.71 -3.70
C GLN A 225 1.00 -1.86 -4.35
N THR A 226 2.09 -1.38 -3.73
CA THR A 226 3.45 -1.66 -4.25
C THR A 226 3.79 -3.15 -4.13
N GLY A 227 3.39 -3.78 -3.03
CA GLY A 227 3.50 -5.22 -2.85
C GLY A 227 2.60 -6.00 -3.81
N GLN A 228 1.33 -5.60 -3.94
CA GLN A 228 0.41 -6.21 -4.90
C GLN A 228 0.94 -6.13 -6.34
N PHE A 229 1.48 -4.98 -6.74
CA PHE A 229 2.12 -4.80 -8.05
C PHE A 229 3.23 -5.84 -8.26
N ILE A 230 4.15 -5.95 -7.28
CA ILE A 230 5.23 -6.94 -7.33
C ILE A 230 4.69 -8.37 -7.41
N TYR A 231 3.67 -8.71 -6.63
CA TYR A 231 3.13 -10.08 -6.62
C TYR A 231 2.45 -10.46 -7.93
N PHE A 232 1.71 -9.55 -8.57
CA PHE A 232 0.88 -9.89 -9.72
C PHE A 232 1.47 -9.53 -11.09
N LEU A 233 2.55 -8.75 -11.16
CA LEU A 233 3.14 -8.26 -12.43
C LEU A 233 3.46 -9.35 -13.47
N SER A 234 3.75 -10.58 -13.03
CA SER A 234 4.04 -11.70 -13.94
C SER A 234 2.79 -12.40 -14.48
N SER A 235 1.61 -12.14 -13.92
CA SER A 235 0.37 -12.79 -14.34
C SER A 235 -0.03 -12.32 -15.75
N PRO A 236 -0.56 -13.21 -16.61
CA PRO A 236 -1.19 -12.82 -17.87
C PRO A 236 -2.43 -11.95 -17.68
N HIS A 237 -3.04 -11.92 -16.49
CA HIS A 237 -4.16 -11.03 -16.17
C HIS A 237 -3.72 -9.60 -15.85
N PHE A 238 -2.42 -9.38 -15.58
CA PHE A 238 -1.85 -8.04 -15.47
C PHE A 238 -1.56 -7.49 -16.89
N THR A 239 -2.62 -7.09 -17.58
CA THR A 239 -2.56 -6.64 -18.98
C THR A 239 -2.05 -5.19 -19.10
N PRO A 240 -1.66 -4.73 -20.30
CA PRO A 240 -1.32 -3.32 -20.54
C PRO A 240 -2.44 -2.36 -20.16
N GLU A 241 -3.69 -2.71 -20.45
CA GLU A 241 -4.87 -1.93 -20.07
C GLU A 241 -4.98 -1.82 -18.55
N PHE A 242 -4.89 -2.95 -17.85
CA PHE A 242 -4.95 -2.97 -16.40
C PHE A 242 -3.80 -2.16 -15.77
N LEU A 243 -2.58 -2.23 -16.33
CA LEU A 243 -1.44 -1.42 -15.89
C LEU A 243 -1.77 0.08 -15.96
N THR A 244 -2.37 0.55 -17.05
CA THR A 244 -2.71 1.97 -17.19
C THR A 244 -3.75 2.41 -16.15
N VAL A 245 -4.76 1.57 -15.89
CA VAL A 245 -5.75 1.82 -14.82
C VAL A 245 -5.08 1.81 -13.44
N PHE A 246 -4.19 0.84 -13.19
CA PHE A 246 -3.46 0.72 -11.93
C PHE A 246 -2.64 1.97 -11.65
N LEU A 247 -1.83 2.42 -12.60
CA LEU A 247 -0.95 3.58 -12.44
C LEU A 247 -1.74 4.88 -12.30
N THR A 248 -2.79 5.09 -13.09
CA THR A 248 -3.68 6.24 -12.96
C THR A 248 -4.35 6.27 -11.57
N ASN A 249 -4.83 5.12 -11.09
CA ASN A 249 -5.41 5.03 -9.75
C ASN A 249 -4.36 5.29 -8.66
N TYR A 250 -3.17 4.70 -8.77
CA TYR A 250 -2.08 4.86 -7.82
C TYR A 250 -1.63 6.34 -7.71
N HIS A 251 -1.49 7.02 -8.86
CA HIS A 251 -1.21 8.45 -8.91
C HIS A 251 -2.28 9.27 -8.17
N LYS A 252 -3.57 8.99 -8.39
CA LYS A 252 -4.69 9.66 -7.67
C LYS A 252 -4.59 9.48 -6.15
N HIS A 253 -4.14 8.31 -5.68
CA HIS A 253 -3.95 8.09 -4.25
C HIS A 253 -2.83 8.98 -3.69
N ALA A 254 -1.70 9.09 -4.40
CA ALA A 254 -0.58 9.92 -3.97
C ALA A 254 -0.97 11.41 -3.91
N GLU A 255 -1.59 11.94 -4.98
CA GLU A 255 -2.07 13.32 -5.01
C GLU A 255 -3.12 13.60 -3.92
N ARG A 256 -4.05 12.66 -3.68
CA ARG A 256 -5.06 12.80 -2.63
C ARG A 256 -4.43 13.01 -1.25
N ILE A 257 -3.35 12.29 -0.91
CA ILE A 257 -2.66 12.48 0.37
C ILE A 257 -1.96 13.84 0.43
N LEU A 258 -1.27 14.24 -0.63
CA LEU A 258 -0.56 15.53 -0.67
C LEU A 258 -1.47 16.71 -0.33
N ASP A 259 -2.72 16.68 -0.83
CA ASP A 259 -3.70 17.74 -0.60
C ASP A 259 -4.44 17.62 0.75
N ASN A 260 -4.29 16.51 1.48
CA ASN A 260 -5.16 16.15 2.62
C ASN A 260 -4.40 15.41 3.74
N TYR A 261 -3.16 15.79 4.02
CA TYR A 261 -2.46 15.29 5.20
C TYR A 261 -3.29 15.55 6.47
N SER A 262 -3.29 14.56 7.37
CA SER A 262 -3.77 14.72 8.73
C SER A 262 -3.00 15.83 9.44
N GLU A 263 -3.66 16.62 10.28
CA GLU A 263 -3.00 17.80 10.89
C GLU A 263 -1.82 17.44 11.82
N ARG A 264 -1.87 16.28 12.49
CA ARG A 264 -0.89 15.84 13.51
C ARG A 264 -1.04 14.37 13.87
N GLY A 265 -0.11 13.87 14.66
CA GLY A 265 -0.14 12.55 15.29
C GLY A 265 0.25 11.41 14.34
N ASN A 266 0.04 10.17 14.77
CA ASN A 266 0.56 9.00 14.07
C ASN A 266 0.01 8.82 12.65
N HIS A 267 -1.21 9.30 12.37
CA HIS A 267 -1.77 9.27 11.00
C HIS A 267 -0.94 10.10 10.02
N LEU A 268 -0.53 11.31 10.41
CA LEU A 268 0.34 12.17 9.60
C LEU A 268 1.68 11.47 9.29
N LEU A 269 2.26 10.80 10.29
CA LEU A 269 3.52 10.05 10.11
C LEU A 269 3.37 8.92 9.10
N PHE A 270 2.30 8.11 9.21
CA PHE A 270 2.02 7.03 8.26
C PHE A 270 1.76 7.57 6.85
N GLU A 271 0.98 8.63 6.73
CA GLU A 271 0.68 9.26 5.44
C GLU A 271 1.97 9.73 4.77
N ALA A 272 2.82 10.46 5.48
CA ALA A 272 4.10 10.97 4.96
C ALA A 272 5.05 9.83 4.58
N GLN A 273 5.18 8.81 5.44
CA GLN A 273 5.99 7.63 5.15
C GLN A 273 5.51 6.91 3.88
N ARG A 274 4.20 6.78 3.67
CA ARG A 274 3.65 6.05 2.52
C ARG A 274 3.65 6.86 1.22
N VAL A 275 3.66 8.19 1.30
CA VAL A 275 3.93 9.05 0.15
C VAL A 275 5.40 8.94 -0.31
N ILE A 276 6.36 8.76 0.61
CA ILE A 276 7.75 8.44 0.25
C ILE A 276 7.82 7.10 -0.47
N TYR A 277 7.08 6.09 -0.01
CA TYR A 277 6.97 4.80 -0.71
C TYR A 277 6.49 4.98 -2.16
N ALA A 278 5.45 5.79 -2.38
CA ALA A 278 4.94 6.07 -3.72
C ALA A 278 6.02 6.65 -4.64
N GLY A 279 6.72 7.69 -4.18
CA GLY A 279 7.76 8.34 -4.98
C GLY A 279 9.05 7.54 -5.12
N ALA A 280 9.35 6.62 -4.20
CA ALA A 280 10.52 5.74 -4.27
C ALA A 280 10.26 4.48 -5.12
N PHE A 281 9.05 3.92 -5.07
CA PHE A 281 8.69 2.69 -5.79
C PHE A 281 8.32 2.93 -7.26
N PHE A 282 7.65 4.05 -7.56
CA PHE A 282 7.33 4.47 -8.92
C PHE A 282 7.99 5.81 -9.25
N PRO A 283 9.34 5.86 -9.29
CA PRO A 283 10.02 7.11 -9.58
C PRO A 283 9.78 7.59 -11.03
N GLU A 284 9.17 6.76 -11.89
CA GLU A 284 8.78 7.09 -13.25
C GLU A 284 7.69 8.17 -13.34
N PHE A 285 6.93 8.44 -12.27
CA PHE A 285 6.00 9.57 -12.27
C PHE A 285 6.74 10.90 -12.22
N LYS A 286 6.25 11.90 -12.96
CA LYS A 286 6.76 13.29 -12.91
C LYS A 286 6.71 13.87 -11.50
N ASN A 287 5.65 13.54 -10.74
CA ASN A 287 5.46 14.01 -9.36
C ASN A 287 6.20 13.18 -8.31
N ALA A 288 6.84 12.06 -8.67
CA ALA A 288 7.53 11.22 -7.68
C ALA A 288 8.57 11.96 -6.83
N PRO A 289 9.40 12.88 -7.36
CA PRO A 289 10.29 13.70 -6.54
C PRO A 289 9.53 14.59 -5.54
N LYS A 290 8.43 15.22 -5.98
CA LYS A 290 7.56 16.06 -5.12
C LYS A 290 6.95 15.23 -3.98
N TRP A 291 6.53 14.00 -4.26
CA TRP A 291 6.02 13.08 -3.25
C TRP A 291 7.08 12.75 -2.20
N ARG A 292 8.29 12.35 -2.62
CA ARG A 292 9.38 12.06 -1.67
C ARG A 292 9.75 13.28 -0.83
N GLU A 293 9.96 14.43 -1.47
CA GLU A 293 10.27 15.68 -0.78
C GLU A 293 9.20 16.05 0.25
N SER A 294 7.92 15.98 -0.13
CA SER A 294 6.79 16.26 0.76
C SER A 294 6.81 15.37 2.00
N GLY A 295 6.88 14.05 1.81
CA GLY A 295 6.89 13.12 2.95
C GLY A 295 8.14 13.27 3.82
N ILE A 296 9.33 13.47 3.22
CA ILE A 296 10.58 13.69 3.95
C ILE A 296 10.49 14.94 4.81
N ASN A 297 9.95 16.04 4.27
CA ASN A 297 9.79 17.29 5.00
C ASN A 297 8.85 17.13 6.19
N VAL A 298 7.71 16.45 6.01
CA VAL A 298 6.79 16.15 7.12
C VAL A 298 7.49 15.32 8.19
N LEU A 299 8.09 14.18 7.83
CA LEU A 299 8.76 13.31 8.82
C LEU A 299 9.92 14.01 9.53
N ASN A 300 10.68 14.85 8.83
CA ASN A 300 11.78 15.60 9.43
C ASN A 300 11.32 16.74 10.34
N ASN A 301 10.14 17.32 10.11
CA ASN A 301 9.54 18.27 11.03
C ASN A 301 9.01 17.54 12.26
N GLU A 302 8.26 16.46 12.07
CA GLU A 302 7.65 15.71 13.17
C GLU A 302 8.68 15.02 14.06
N ILE A 303 9.77 14.46 13.51
CA ILE A 303 10.81 13.82 14.34
C ILE A 303 11.48 14.83 15.30
N LYS A 304 11.49 16.13 14.96
CA LYS A 304 12.03 17.20 15.83
C LYS A 304 11.04 17.65 16.89
N VAL A 305 9.73 17.44 16.66
CA VAL A 305 8.67 17.78 17.60
C VAL A 305 8.46 16.64 18.59
N GLN A 306 8.55 15.40 18.11
CA GLN A 306 8.16 14.22 18.87
C GLN A 306 9.32 13.51 19.57
N VAL A 307 10.57 13.90 19.32
CA VAL A 307 11.76 13.25 19.90
C VAL A 307 12.61 14.27 20.63
N PHE A 308 12.89 14.00 21.90
CA PHE A 308 13.78 14.82 22.72
C PHE A 308 15.24 14.71 22.24
N ASP A 309 16.08 15.66 22.67
CA ASP A 309 17.49 15.72 22.27
C ASP A 309 18.32 14.48 22.67
N ASP A 310 17.85 13.75 23.69
CA ASP A 310 18.42 12.49 24.19
C ASP A 310 17.96 11.24 23.42
N GLY A 311 17.02 11.40 22.48
CA GLY A 311 16.52 10.32 21.64
C GLY A 311 15.20 9.71 22.10
N PHE A 312 14.67 10.03 23.29
CA PHE A 312 13.38 9.49 23.72
C PHE A 312 12.21 10.16 22.98
N GLN A 313 11.20 9.35 22.64
CA GLN A 313 9.96 9.86 22.07
C GLN A 313 9.08 10.46 23.20
N TYR A 314 8.36 11.54 22.89
CA TYR A 314 7.73 12.42 23.89
C TYR A 314 6.61 11.78 24.73
N GLU A 315 6.03 10.66 24.29
CA GLU A 315 5.01 9.93 25.05
C GLU A 315 5.61 9.14 26.22
N LEU A 316 6.94 8.99 26.28
CA LEU A 316 7.67 8.30 27.34
C LEU A 316 7.18 6.85 27.59
N ASP A 317 6.67 6.23 26.53
CA ASP A 317 6.18 4.85 26.53
C ASP A 317 7.05 4.00 25.59
N PRO A 318 7.67 2.92 26.09
CA PRO A 318 8.56 2.07 25.28
C PRO A 318 7.87 1.45 24.04
N HIS A 319 6.58 1.11 24.12
CA HIS A 319 5.83 0.57 22.99
C HIS A 319 5.62 1.64 21.91
N TYR A 320 5.18 2.84 22.28
CA TYR A 320 5.01 3.95 21.33
C TYR A 320 6.36 4.41 20.77
N HIS A 321 7.41 4.42 21.58
CA HIS A 321 8.76 4.74 21.14
C HIS A 321 9.23 3.80 20.00
N LEU A 322 9.10 2.48 20.18
CA LEU A 322 9.40 1.51 19.13
C LEU A 322 8.51 1.66 17.90
N ALA A 323 7.22 1.96 18.08
CA ALA A 323 6.31 2.19 16.97
C ALA A 323 6.76 3.41 16.14
N SER A 324 7.14 4.51 16.78
CA SER A 324 7.67 5.70 16.11
C SER A 324 8.98 5.42 15.37
N ILE A 325 9.93 4.71 15.99
CA ILE A 325 11.18 4.28 15.31
C ILE A 325 10.84 3.52 14.03
N ASN A 326 9.91 2.56 14.09
CA ASN A 326 9.52 1.76 12.95
C ASN A 326 8.94 2.60 11.81
N ILE A 327 8.17 3.65 12.12
CA ILE A 327 7.65 4.56 11.09
C ILE A 327 8.80 5.32 10.42
N PHE A 328 9.68 5.94 11.22
CA PHE A 328 10.77 6.77 10.71
C PHE A 328 11.82 5.94 9.93
N ILE A 329 12.17 4.74 10.40
CA ILE A 329 13.16 3.88 9.74
C ILE A 329 12.64 3.29 8.44
N ARG A 330 11.36 2.90 8.36
CA ARG A 330 10.78 2.32 7.14
C ARG A 330 10.79 3.30 5.97
N ALA A 331 10.48 4.58 6.25
CA ALA A 331 10.62 5.64 5.25
C ALA A 331 12.05 5.75 4.72
N LEU A 332 13.03 5.74 5.63
CA LEU A 332 14.45 5.82 5.28
C LEU A 332 14.92 4.59 4.50
N GLN A 333 14.55 3.39 4.93
CA GLN A 333 14.91 2.12 4.27
C GLN A 333 14.37 2.05 2.85
N MET A 334 13.11 2.46 2.64
CA MET A 334 12.51 2.49 1.32
C MET A 334 13.24 3.46 0.37
N ALA A 335 13.60 4.66 0.86
CA ALA A 335 14.37 5.61 0.07
C ALA A 335 15.81 5.13 -0.18
N ASP A 336 16.49 4.61 0.84
CA ASP A 336 17.87 4.15 0.78
C ASP A 336 18.05 2.97 -0.18
N ALA A 337 17.15 1.98 -0.10
CA ALA A 337 17.15 0.82 -0.99
C ALA A 337 17.03 1.19 -2.48
N ASN A 338 16.53 2.40 -2.78
CA ASN A 338 16.27 2.91 -4.12
C ASN A 338 17.16 4.12 -4.49
N GLY A 339 18.20 4.43 -3.71
CA GLY A 339 19.19 5.47 -4.03
C GLY A 339 18.78 6.90 -3.65
N PHE A 340 17.72 7.07 -2.85
CA PHE A 340 17.20 8.37 -2.41
C PHE A 340 17.61 8.74 -0.97
N ARG A 341 18.57 8.02 -0.37
CA ARG A 341 19.07 8.28 0.99
C ARG A 341 19.54 9.71 1.23
N ASN A 342 20.14 10.32 0.20
CA ASN A 342 20.70 11.67 0.26
C ASN A 342 19.61 12.76 0.26
N GLU A 343 18.35 12.42 -0.02
CA GLU A 343 17.22 13.35 0.09
C GLU A 343 16.85 13.59 1.57
N PHE A 344 17.20 12.67 2.47
CA PHE A 344 17.00 12.86 3.91
C PHE A 344 18.10 13.73 4.52
N PRO A 345 17.76 14.75 5.32
CA PRO A 345 18.76 15.56 6.00
C PRO A 345 19.52 14.73 7.03
N LYS A 346 20.81 15.05 7.22
CA LYS A 346 21.65 14.34 8.20
C LYS A 346 21.04 14.35 9.61
N SER A 347 20.42 15.47 10.01
CA SER A 347 19.73 15.60 11.30
C SER A 347 18.67 14.52 11.53
N TYR A 348 17.94 14.12 10.48
CA TYR A 348 16.92 13.08 10.58
C TYR A 348 17.54 11.75 11.00
N THR A 349 18.64 11.36 10.34
CA THR A 349 19.29 10.08 10.64
C THR A 349 20.09 10.11 11.94
N ASP A 350 20.62 11.27 12.32
CA ASP A 350 21.26 11.45 13.63
C ASP A 350 20.23 11.30 14.76
N THR A 351 19.03 11.88 14.61
CA THR A 351 17.95 11.70 15.59
C THR A 351 17.47 10.25 15.62
N LEU A 352 17.27 9.61 14.46
CA LEU A 352 16.86 8.21 14.40
C LEU A 352 17.89 7.27 15.06
N GLU A 353 19.18 7.54 14.89
CA GLU A 353 20.25 6.80 15.59
C GLU A 353 20.14 6.99 17.12
N LYS A 354 19.90 8.21 17.60
CA LYS A 354 19.66 8.46 19.03
C LYS A 354 18.44 7.69 19.58
N MET A 355 17.34 7.65 18.83
CA MET A 355 16.17 6.86 19.23
C MET A 355 16.52 5.38 19.37
N MET A 356 17.29 4.83 18.43
CA MET A 356 17.75 3.44 18.52
C MET A 356 18.67 3.21 19.73
N MET A 357 19.54 4.17 20.04
CA MET A 357 20.37 4.11 21.24
C MET A 357 19.54 4.16 22.53
N ALA A 358 18.49 4.97 22.57
CA ALA A 358 17.57 5.03 23.72
C ALA A 358 16.88 3.68 23.99
N VAL A 359 16.49 2.94 22.93
CA VAL A 359 16.01 1.55 23.06
C VAL A 359 17.05 0.65 23.70
N ILE A 360 18.31 0.72 23.25
CA ILE A 360 19.41 -0.10 23.78
C ILE A 360 19.62 0.20 25.27
N ASP A 361 19.61 1.48 25.65
CA ASP A 361 19.88 1.92 27.01
C ASP A 361 18.77 1.53 28.01
N VAL A 362 17.51 1.47 27.56
CA VAL A 362 16.36 1.12 28.41
C VAL A 362 16.01 -0.38 28.40
N SER A 363 16.58 -1.14 27.46
CA SER A 363 16.33 -2.58 27.36
C SER A 363 17.15 -3.38 28.39
N PHE A 364 16.56 -4.43 28.93
CA PHE A 364 17.27 -5.43 29.72
C PHE A 364 18.17 -6.30 28.82
N PRO A 365 19.17 -7.02 29.39
CA PRO A 365 20.06 -7.89 28.61
C PRO A 365 19.36 -9.03 27.84
N ASP A 366 18.10 -9.32 28.16
CA ASP A 366 17.26 -10.30 27.47
C ASP A 366 16.37 -9.68 26.37
N TYR A 367 16.62 -8.40 26.01
CA TYR A 367 15.91 -7.61 25.01
C TYR A 367 14.47 -7.23 25.39
N THR A 368 14.05 -7.48 26.63
CA THR A 368 12.76 -6.95 27.12
C THR A 368 12.91 -5.49 27.57
N MET A 369 11.81 -4.73 27.55
CA MET A 369 11.76 -3.34 28.02
C MET A 369 10.87 -3.26 29.27
N PRO A 370 11.07 -2.24 30.14
CA PRO A 370 10.18 -2.00 31.28
C PRO A 370 8.72 -1.76 30.82
N CYS A 371 7.76 -2.18 31.65
CA CYS A 371 6.32 -2.02 31.44
C CYS A 371 5.75 -0.92 32.32
#